data_AF-I7JV09-F1
#
_entry.id   AF-I7JV09-F1
#
_cell.length_a   1.000
_cell.length_b   1.000
_cell.length_c   1.000
_cell.angle_alpha   90.00
_cell.angle_beta   90.00
_cell.angle_gamma   90.00
#
_symmetry.space_group_name_H-M   'P 1'
#
loop_
_entity.id
_entity.type
_entity.pdbx_description
1 polymer ?
#
loop_
_entity_poly.entity_id
_entity_poly.type
_entity_poly.pdbx_seq_one_letter_code
_entity_poly.pdbx_strand_id
1 'polypeptide(L)'
;MDYAPQYAPFQMQEIKRQRNQDNFEKIKRSDPKAIVINIPPYQAIISQYGDEFDYGFTSVNQFLKWRINQLGSLDNLAQEMGYGSSERVDFITDLTNYGDDLERFVIDCYNADRIEDL
;
A
#
# COMPACT_ATOMS: atom_id res chain seq x y z
N MET A 1 34.14 -18.41 -12.92
CA MET A 1 33.52 -17.07 -12.94
C MET A 1 32.10 -17.27 -13.39
N ASP A 2 31.16 -17.29 -12.44
CA ASP A 2 29.74 -17.39 -12.72
C ASP A 2 29.27 -16.11 -13.42
N TYR A 3 28.85 -16.25 -14.69
CA TYR A 3 28.16 -15.20 -15.41
C TYR A 3 26.74 -15.10 -14.82
N ALA A 4 26.53 -14.13 -13.93
CA ALA A 4 25.17 -13.72 -13.60
C ALA A 4 24.52 -13.18 -14.89
N PRO A 5 23.41 -13.79 -15.36
CA PRO A 5 22.76 -13.32 -16.59
C PRO A 5 22.28 -11.87 -16.38
N GLN A 6 22.82 -10.94 -17.17
CA GLN A 6 22.30 -9.58 -17.27
C GLN A 6 20.97 -9.64 -18.02
N TYR A 7 19.86 -9.71 -17.28
CA TYR A 7 18.52 -9.65 -17.87
C TYR A 7 18.27 -8.27 -18.47
N ALA A 8 17.76 -8.24 -19.70
CA ALA A 8 17.32 -6.99 -20.33
C ALA A 8 16.19 -6.34 -19.50
N PRO A 9 16.01 -5.01 -19.52
CA PRO A 9 15.01 -4.30 -18.70
C PRO A 9 13.58 -4.86 -18.83
N PHE A 10 13.20 -5.31 -20.03
CA PHE A 10 11.92 -5.97 -20.31
C PHE A 10 11.79 -7.33 -19.63
N GLN A 11 12.84 -8.15 -19.65
CA GLN A 11 12.85 -9.45 -18.97
C GLN A 11 12.77 -9.27 -17.46
N MET A 12 13.42 -8.24 -16.90
CA MET A 12 13.27 -7.90 -15.48
C MET A 12 11.85 -7.45 -15.13
N GLN A 13 11.16 -6.71 -16.00
CA GLN A 13 9.76 -6.32 -15.77
C GLN A 13 8.83 -7.53 -15.81
N GLU A 14 8.99 -8.44 -16.78
CA GLU A 14 8.17 -9.66 -16.85
C GLU A 14 8.40 -10.58 -15.64
N ILE A 15 9.66 -10.74 -15.21
CA ILE A 15 10.00 -11.52 -13.99
C ILE A 15 9.37 -10.86 -12.75
N LYS A 16 9.41 -9.54 -12.62
CA LYS A 16 8.75 -8.81 -11.53
C LYS A 16 7.24 -8.98 -11.58
N ARG A 17 6.63 -8.92 -12.77
CA ARG A 17 5.19 -9.08 -12.94
C ARG A 17 4.70 -10.48 -12.56
N GLN A 18 5.42 -11.53 -13.00
CA GLN A 18 5.10 -12.92 -12.65
C GLN A 18 5.27 -13.17 -11.15
N ARG A 19 6.36 -12.68 -10.54
CA ARG A 19 6.55 -12.79 -9.09
C ARG A 19 5.46 -12.06 -8.31
N ASN A 20 5.04 -10.88 -8.75
CA ASN A 20 3.94 -10.16 -8.13
C ASN A 20 2.64 -10.97 -8.23
N GLN A 21 2.31 -11.53 -9.39
CA GLN A 21 1.12 -12.40 -9.56
C GLN A 21 1.16 -13.63 -8.64
N ASP A 22 2.27 -14.35 -8.57
CA ASP A 22 2.40 -15.52 -7.69
C ASP A 22 2.29 -15.14 -6.22
N ASN A 23 2.80 -13.97 -5.84
CA ASN A 23 2.67 -13.44 -4.49
C ASN A 23 1.22 -13.01 -4.18
N PHE A 24 0.53 -12.37 -5.13
CA PHE A 24 -0.89 -12.03 -4.97
C PHE A 24 -1.75 -13.29 -4.78
N GLU A 25 -1.56 -14.34 -5.59
CA GLU A 25 -2.28 -15.60 -5.44
C GLU A 25 -2.04 -16.27 -4.07
N LYS A 26 -0.81 -16.20 -3.55
CA LYS A 26 -0.49 -16.72 -2.21
C LYS A 26 -1.18 -15.91 -1.11
N ILE A 27 -1.13 -14.59 -1.19
CA ILE A 27 -1.78 -13.72 -0.20
C ILE A 27 -3.30 -13.90 -0.28
N LYS A 28 -3.89 -13.99 -1.47
CA LYS A 28 -5.33 -14.20 -1.65
C LYS A 28 -5.83 -15.47 -0.94
N ARG A 29 -5.00 -16.51 -0.87
CA ARG A 29 -5.30 -17.76 -0.14
C ARG A 29 -5.06 -17.66 1.37
N SER A 30 -4.02 -16.96 1.79
CA SER A 30 -3.57 -16.92 3.19
C SER A 30 -4.19 -15.78 4.00
N ASP A 31 -4.50 -14.68 3.34
CA ASP A 31 -5.08 -13.44 3.90
C ASP A 31 -5.93 -12.72 2.82
N PRO A 32 -7.16 -13.21 2.53
CA PRO A 32 -8.03 -12.62 1.51
C PRO A 32 -8.47 -11.19 1.84
N LYS A 33 -8.34 -10.76 3.10
CA LYS A 33 -8.66 -9.40 3.54
C LYS A 33 -7.49 -8.43 3.38
N ALA A 34 -6.34 -8.89 2.89
CA ALA A 34 -5.20 -8.03 2.66
C ALA A 34 -5.57 -6.85 1.74
N ILE A 35 -5.13 -5.66 2.10
CA ILE A 35 -5.41 -4.42 1.36
C ILE A 35 -4.23 -4.13 0.44
N VAL A 36 -4.49 -3.97 -0.84
CA VAL A 36 -3.49 -3.60 -1.84
C VAL A 36 -3.69 -2.13 -2.18
N ILE A 37 -2.67 -1.30 -1.95
CA ILE A 37 -2.72 0.14 -2.14
C ILE A 37 -1.83 0.51 -3.32
N ASN A 38 -2.42 1.12 -4.35
CA ASN A 38 -1.68 1.59 -5.50
C ASN A 38 -1.12 3.00 -5.24
N ILE A 39 0.20 3.11 -5.04
CA ILE A 39 0.90 4.39 -4.81
C ILE A 39 2.00 4.51 -5.85
N PRO A 40 1.74 5.17 -7.00
CA PRO A 40 2.72 5.24 -8.08
C PRO A 40 4.10 5.73 -7.59
N PRO A 41 5.21 5.06 -7.95
CA PRO A 41 5.33 3.93 -8.88
C PRO A 41 5.27 2.52 -8.24
N TYR A 42 4.86 2.39 -6.98
CA TYR A 42 4.86 1.13 -6.22
C TYR A 42 3.44 0.65 -5.85
N GLN A 43 3.36 -0.58 -5.33
CA GLN A 43 2.18 -1.11 -4.66
C GLN A 43 2.56 -1.45 -3.23
N ALA A 44 1.77 -0.95 -2.27
CA ALA A 44 1.88 -1.33 -0.88
C ALA A 44 0.85 -2.42 -0.55
N ILE A 45 1.18 -3.30 0.39
CA ILE A 45 0.27 -4.35 0.86
C ILE A 45 0.12 -4.23 2.37
N ILE A 46 -1.11 -4.26 2.86
CA ILE A 46 -1.40 -4.40 4.28
C ILE A 46 -1.96 -5.80 4.49
N SER A 47 -1.24 -6.63 5.24
CA SER A 47 -1.59 -8.03 5.50
C SER A 47 -0.95 -8.48 6.80
N GLN A 48 -1.50 -9.50 7.45
CA GLN A 48 -0.81 -10.17 8.56
C GLN A 48 0.60 -10.69 8.21
N TYR A 49 0.90 -10.88 6.91
CA TYR A 49 2.22 -11.26 6.38
C TYR A 49 2.97 -10.08 5.73
N GLY A 50 2.58 -8.85 6.03
CA GLY A 50 3.14 -7.65 5.40
C GLY A 50 4.66 -7.56 5.48
N ASP A 51 5.27 -8.04 6.56
CA ASP A 51 6.71 -7.99 6.76
C ASP A 51 7.52 -8.83 5.74
N GLU A 52 6.86 -9.69 4.95
CA GLU A 52 7.47 -10.48 3.88
C GLU A 52 7.63 -9.71 2.55
N PHE A 53 7.10 -8.49 2.45
CA PHE A 53 7.11 -7.68 1.23
C PHE A 53 7.88 -6.37 1.39
N ASP A 54 8.57 -5.92 0.34
CA ASP A 54 9.37 -4.68 0.35
C ASP A 54 8.55 -3.42 0.73
N TYR A 55 7.27 -3.40 0.37
CA TYR A 55 6.30 -2.36 0.74
C TYR A 55 5.09 -2.96 1.47
N GLY A 56 5.34 -3.96 2.31
CA GLY A 56 4.31 -4.59 3.10
C GLY A 56 4.25 -4.08 4.54
N PHE A 57 3.05 -4.10 5.09
CA PHE A 57 2.74 -3.58 6.41
C PHE A 57 1.79 -4.55 7.13
N THR A 58 1.97 -4.74 8.43
CA THR A 58 1.10 -5.62 9.25
C THR A 58 -0.18 -4.92 9.69
N SER A 59 -0.24 -3.60 9.56
CA SER A 59 -1.41 -2.80 9.92
C SER A 59 -1.45 -1.48 9.15
N VAL A 60 -2.66 -0.91 9.05
CA VAL A 60 -2.87 0.43 8.49
C VAL A 60 -2.09 1.50 9.23
N ASN A 61 -2.00 1.41 10.56
CA ASN A 61 -1.24 2.38 11.36
C ASN A 61 0.26 2.37 10.97
N GLN A 62 0.84 1.19 10.74
CA GLN A 62 2.22 1.08 10.27
C GLN A 62 2.40 1.70 8.88
N PHE A 63 1.46 1.44 7.97
CA PHE A 63 1.42 2.05 6.64
C PHE A 63 1.34 3.58 6.72
N LEU A 64 0.39 4.14 7.49
CA LEU A 64 0.20 5.58 7.63
C LEU A 64 1.43 6.26 8.23
N LYS A 65 2.05 5.66 9.26
CA LYS A 65 3.30 6.17 9.84
C LYS A 65 4.44 6.19 8.83
N TRP A 66 4.60 5.11 8.07
CA TRP A 66 5.60 5.07 7.00
C TRP A 66 5.33 6.16 5.96
N ARG A 67 4.08 6.33 5.53
CA ARG A 67 3.71 7.30 4.50
C ARG A 67 3.91 8.74 4.98
N ILE A 68 3.53 9.06 6.21
CA ILE A 68 3.80 10.37 6.84
C ILE A 68 5.31 10.65 6.88
N ASN A 69 6.13 9.66 7.24
CA ASN A 69 7.59 9.82 7.25
C ASN A 69 8.17 10.05 5.84
N GLN A 70 7.59 9.46 4.80
CA GLN A 70 7.98 9.71 3.40
C GLN A 70 7.57 11.12 2.93
N LEU A 71 6.36 11.56 3.29
CA LEU A 71 5.80 12.85 2.87
C LEU A 71 6.29 14.03 3.71
N GLY A 72 6.83 13.77 4.90
CA GLY A 72 7.40 14.75 5.81
C GLY A 72 6.38 15.55 6.64
N SER A 73 5.09 15.43 6.36
CA SER A 73 4.04 16.09 7.13
C SER A 73 2.67 15.40 7.00
N LEU A 74 1.83 15.58 8.02
CA LEU A 74 0.41 15.21 7.98
C LEU A 74 -0.37 15.99 6.91
N ASP A 75 0.03 17.24 6.64
CA ASP A 75 -0.61 18.08 5.63
C ASP A 75 -0.45 17.49 4.22
N ASN A 76 0.73 16.96 3.91
CA ASN A 76 1.00 16.32 2.63
C ASN A 76 0.27 15.00 2.50
N LEU A 77 0.09 14.25 3.61
CA LEU A 77 -0.74 13.05 3.62
C LEU A 77 -2.21 13.38 3.32
N ALA A 78 -2.75 14.42 3.96
CA ALA A 78 -4.12 14.87 3.72
C ALA A 78 -4.33 15.27 2.26
N GLN A 79 -3.38 16.03 1.68
CA GLN A 79 -3.42 16.40 0.26
C GLN A 79 -3.36 15.17 -0.67
N GLU A 80 -2.52 14.20 -0.36
CA GLU A 80 -2.45 12.95 -1.13
C GLU A 80 -3.76 12.17 -1.09
N MET A 81 -4.46 12.20 0.04
CA MET A 81 -5.77 11.58 0.24
C MET A 81 -6.94 12.40 -0.33
N GLY A 82 -6.66 13.52 -1.02
CA GLY A 82 -7.66 14.32 -1.71
C GLY A 82 -8.22 15.50 -0.92
N TYR A 83 -7.76 15.73 0.31
CA TYR A 83 -8.19 16.87 1.11
C TYR A 83 -7.51 18.16 0.66
N GLY A 84 -8.30 19.22 0.51
CA GLY A 84 -7.83 20.57 0.23
C GLY A 84 -7.03 21.18 1.38
N SER A 85 -6.26 22.23 1.08
CA SER A 85 -5.46 22.94 2.08
C SER A 85 -6.28 23.52 3.24
N SER A 86 -7.56 23.83 3.02
CA SER A 86 -8.50 24.31 4.03
C SER A 86 -9.21 23.20 4.82
N GLU A 87 -9.13 21.94 4.37
CA GLU A 87 -9.90 20.80 4.89
C GLU A 87 -9.08 19.97 5.89
N ARG A 88 -8.02 20.55 6.47
CA ARG A 88 -7.14 19.85 7.42
C ARG A 88 -7.86 19.41 8.69
N VAL A 89 -8.78 20.24 9.17
CA VAL A 89 -9.60 19.91 10.35
C VAL A 89 -10.53 18.75 10.03
N ASP A 90 -11.08 18.72 8.81
CA ASP A 90 -11.94 17.64 8.34
C ASP A 90 -11.14 16.34 8.22
N PHE A 91 -9.93 16.39 7.65
CA PHE A 91 -9.02 15.23 7.60
C PHE A 91 -8.70 14.66 9.00
N ILE A 92 -8.33 15.52 9.96
CA ILE A 92 -8.05 15.05 11.33
C ILE A 92 -9.32 14.47 11.96
N THR A 93 -10.46 15.13 11.75
CA THR A 93 -11.76 14.70 12.28
C THR A 93 -12.15 13.33 11.72
N ASP A 94 -12.03 13.14 10.40
CA ASP A 94 -12.27 11.87 9.72
C ASP A 94 -11.32 10.80 10.23
N LEU A 95 -10.01 11.07 10.28
CA LEU A 95 -9.02 10.13 10.81
C LEU A 95 -9.34 9.68 12.24
N THR A 96 -9.86 10.58 13.09
CA THR A 96 -10.32 10.24 14.44
C THR A 96 -11.67 9.54 14.48
N ASN A 97 -12.60 9.87 13.58
CA ASN A 97 -13.93 9.28 13.50
C ASN A 97 -13.90 7.85 12.95
N TYR A 98 -12.97 7.57 12.04
CA TYR A 98 -12.74 6.22 11.55
C TYR A 98 -12.23 5.31 12.67
N GLY A 99 -11.60 5.84 13.72
CA GLY A 99 -11.34 5.10 14.97
C GLY A 99 -10.64 3.75 14.76
N ASP A 100 -11.38 2.66 14.94
CA ASP A 100 -10.93 1.27 14.75
C ASP A 100 -10.98 0.80 13.28
N ASP A 101 -11.68 1.51 12.39
CA ASP A 101 -11.88 1.18 10.97
C ASP A 101 -10.99 2.03 10.04
N LEU A 102 -9.72 2.19 10.43
CA LEU A 102 -8.71 2.86 9.60
C LEU A 102 -8.48 2.15 8.27
N GLU A 103 -8.80 0.86 8.17
CA GLU A 103 -8.79 0.10 6.92
C GLU A 103 -9.71 0.71 5.88
N ARG A 104 -10.95 0.98 6.26
CA ARG A 104 -11.92 1.61 5.36
C ARG A 104 -11.50 3.01 4.95
N PHE A 105 -10.94 3.79 5.87
CA PHE A 105 -10.40 5.11 5.55
C PHE A 105 -9.33 5.06 4.44
N VAL A 106 -8.40 4.11 4.53
CA VAL A 106 -7.35 3.97 3.50
C VAL A 106 -7.92 3.46 2.17
N ILE A 107 -8.89 2.56 2.20
CA ILE A 107 -9.58 2.07 0.99
C ILE A 107 -10.34 3.21 0.30
N ASP A 108 -11.02 4.07 1.06
CA ASP A 108 -11.81 5.16 0.49
C ASP A 108 -10.93 6.31 -0.04
N CYS A 109 -9.79 6.58 0.62
CA CYS A 109 -8.89 7.68 0.25
C CYS A 109 -7.84 7.33 -0.81
N TYR A 110 -7.42 6.06 -0.89
CA TYR A 110 -6.47 5.60 -1.91
C TYR A 110 -7.19 4.76 -2.96
N ASN A 111 -6.59 4.61 -4.13
CA ASN A 111 -7.01 3.58 -5.08
C ASN A 111 -6.56 2.19 -4.58
N ALA A 112 -7.22 1.73 -3.52
CA ALA A 112 -6.89 0.53 -2.78
C ALA A 112 -8.07 -0.43 -2.75
N ASP A 113 -7.77 -1.71 -2.89
CA ASP A 113 -8.77 -2.78 -2.95
C ASP A 113 -8.34 -3.91 -2.02
N ARG A 114 -9.32 -4.70 -1.56
CA ARG A 114 -8.99 -5.99 -0.96
C ARG A 114 -8.52 -6.94 -2.06
N ILE A 115 -7.55 -7.77 -1.73
CA ILE A 115 -6.98 -8.74 -2.67
C ILE A 115 -8.02 -9.76 -3.15
N GLU A 116 -9.07 -10.02 -2.38
CA GLU A 116 -10.17 -10.88 -2.80
C GLU A 116 -10.99 -10.28 -3.96
N ASP A 117 -11.09 -8.95 -4.02
CA ASP A 117 -11.85 -8.18 -4.99
C ASP A 117 -11.06 -7.86 -6.28
N LEU A 118 -9.75 -8.12 -6.27
CA LEU A 118 -8.83 -8.04 -7.43
C LEU A 118 -8.79 -9.35 -8.23
#